data_AF-A0A9D1VN72-F1
#
_entry.id   AF-A0A9D1VN72-F1
#
_cell.length_a   1.000
_cell.length_b   1.000
_cell.length_c   1.000
_cell.angle_alpha   90.00
_cell.angle_beta   90.00
_cell.angle_gamma   90.00
#
_symmetry.space_group_name_H-M   'P 1'
#
loop_
_entity.id
_entity.type
_entity.pdbx_description
1 polymer ?
#
loop_
_entity_poly.entity_id
_entity_poly.type
_entity_poly.pdbx_seq_one_letter_code
_entity_poly.pdbx_strand_id
1 'polypeptide(L)' 'MAVSWTEEQQKVIDTRDCNILVSAAAGSGKTAVLVERILERILDKNRPVD' A
#
# COMPACT_ATOMS: atom_id res chain seq x y z
N MET A 1 9.24 -14.55 -6.87
CA MET A 1 10.06 -13.87 -5.86
C MET A 1 9.12 -12.98 -5.09
N ALA A 2 9.07 -13.08 -3.76
CA ALA A 2 8.28 -12.12 -2.97
C ALA A 2 8.94 -10.74 -3.08
N VAL A 3 8.16 -9.72 -3.39
CA VAL A 3 8.63 -8.33 -3.32
C VAL A 3 8.85 -8.01 -1.85
N SER A 4 10.03 -7.47 -1.52
CA SER A 4 10.34 -6.99 -0.18
C SER A 4 10.08 -5.49 -0.12
N TRP A 5 9.06 -5.07 0.62
CA TRP A 5 8.75 -3.66 0.85
C TRP A 5 9.66 -3.07 1.91
N THR A 6 9.99 -1.78 1.80
CA THR A 6 10.60 -1.06 2.93
C THR A 6 9.56 -0.86 4.03
N GLU A 7 10.01 -0.59 5.26
CA GLU A 7 9.10 -0.32 6.39
C GLU A 7 8.15 0.84 6.09
N GLU A 8 8.61 1.88 5.40
CA GLU A 8 7.79 3.04 5.04
C GLU A 8 6.75 2.69 3.97
N GLN A 9 7.12 1.87 2.98
CA GLN A 9 6.22 1.38 1.95
C GLN A 9 5.15 0.46 2.56
N GLN A 10 5.55 -0.46 3.44
CA GLN A 10 4.63 -1.33 4.15
C GLN A 10 3.67 -0.52 5.02
N LYS A 11 4.15 0.50 5.73
CA LYS A 11 3.28 1.41 6.50
C LYS A 11 2.24 2.09 5.61
N VAL A 12 2.62 2.53 4.41
CA VAL A 12 1.68 3.09 3.44
C VAL A 12 0.68 2.04 2.96
N ILE A 13 1.08 0.79 2.77
CA ILE A 13 0.19 -0.30 2.35
C ILE A 13 -0.82 -0.61 3.48
N ASP A 14 -0.35 -0.75 4.72
CA ASP A 14 -1.13 -1.19 5.88
C ASP A 14 -2.11 -0.13 6.43
N THR A 15 -1.82 1.16 6.27
CA THR A 15 -2.60 2.22 6.94
C THR A 15 -4.06 2.22 6.47
N ARG A 16 -5.04 2.09 7.38
CA ARG A 16 -6.47 2.07 7.02
C ARG A 16 -7.25 3.16 7.77
N ASP A 17 -8.50 3.34 7.35
CA ASP A 17 -9.49 4.16 8.07
C ASP A 17 -9.15 5.65 8.23
N CYS A 18 -8.23 6.15 7.40
CA CYS A 18 -7.91 7.57 7.29
C CYS A 18 -7.39 7.91 5.89
N ASN A 19 -7.42 9.20 5.59
CA ASN A 19 -6.71 9.74 4.43
C ASN A 19 -5.22 9.83 4.77
N ILE A 20 -4.38 9.47 3.80
CA ILE A 20 -2.93 9.56 3.94
C ILE A 20 -2.36 10.48 2.87
N LEU A 21 -1.39 11.29 3.26
CA LEU A 21 -0.54 12.05 2.35
C LEU A 21 0.85 11.42 2.38
N VAL A 22 1.36 11.01 1.22
CA VAL A 22 2.66 10.37 1.11
C VAL A 22 3.57 11.26 0.26
N SER A 23 4.66 11.74 0.85
CA SER A 23 5.74 12.39 0.11
C SER A 23 6.79 11.34 -0.24
N ALA A 24 7.17 11.29 -1.52
CA ALA A 24 8.07 10.25 -2.00
C ALA A 24 8.91 10.74 -3.20
N ALA A 25 10.22 10.46 -3.13
CA ALA A 25 11.19 10.84 -4.16
C ALA A 25 10.90 10.18 -5.53
N ALA A 26 11.51 10.69 -6.59
CA ALA A 26 11.50 10.01 -7.89
C ALA A 26 12.12 8.61 -7.75
N GLY A 27 11.53 7.61 -8.42
CA GLY A 27 12.02 6.23 -8.37
C GLY A 27 11.71 5.45 -7.08
N SER A 28 11.06 6.04 -6.07
CA SER A 28 10.78 5.38 -4.78
C SER A 28 9.66 4.31 -4.83
N GLY A 29 9.20 3.92 -6.01
CA GLY A 29 8.17 2.89 -6.19
C GLY A 29 6.73 3.31 -5.89
N LYS A 30 6.41 4.61 -5.85
CA LYS A 30 5.05 5.14 -5.51
C LYS A 30 3.89 4.37 -6.16
N THR A 31 3.97 4.12 -7.45
CA THR A 31 2.93 3.40 -8.19
C THR A 31 2.79 1.95 -7.72
N ALA A 32 3.91 1.26 -7.51
CA ALA A 32 3.90 -0.12 -7.03
C ALA A 32 3.28 -0.23 -5.62
N VAL A 33 3.64 0.71 -4.74
CA VAL A 33 3.10 0.79 -3.36
C VAL A 33 1.60 1.04 -3.37
N LEU A 34 1.11 1.95 -4.22
CA LEU A 34 -0.32 2.24 -4.32
C LEU A 34 -1.11 1.08 -4.94
N VAL A 35 -0.55 0.39 -5.93
CA VAL A 35 -1.16 -0.81 -6.52
C VAL A 35 -1.27 -1.93 -5.48
N GLU A 36 -0.19 -2.22 -4.75
CA GLU A 36 -0.20 -3.22 -3.68
C GLU A 36 -1.24 -2.89 -2.61
N ARG A 37 -1.29 -1.62 -2.18
CA ARG A 37 -2.30 -1.14 -1.22
C ARG A 37 -3.73 -1.37 -1.70
N ILE A 38 -4.01 -1.19 -2.99
CA ILE A 38 -5.34 -1.44 -3.57
C ILE A 38 -5.62 -2.94 -3.64
N LEU A 39 -4.64 -3.75 -4.08
CA LEU A 39 -4.75 -5.21 -4.13
C LEU A 39 -5.05 -5.79 -2.73
N GLU A 40 -4.30 -5.38 -1.71
CA GLU A 40 -4.55 -5.82 -0.34
C GLU A 40 -5.94 -5.42 0.18
N ARG A 41 -6.48 -4.27 -0.25
CA ARG A 41 -7.84 -3.86 0.12
C ARG A 41 -8.89 -4.73 -0.56
N ILE A 42 -8.71 -5.03 -1.85
CA ILE A 42 -9.65 -5.85 -2.62
C ILE A 42 -9.63 -7.31 -2.16
N LEU A 43 -8.45 -7.84 -1.85
CA LEU A 43 -8.26 -9.25 -1.50
C LEU A 43 -8.48 -9.55 -0.01
N ASP A 44 -8.71 -8.53 0.82
CA ASP A 44 -8.97 -8.69 2.25
C ASP A 44 -10.35 -9.32 2.49
N LYS A 45 -10.35 -10.64 2.71
CA LYS A 45 -11.57 -11.42 2.99
C LYS A 45 -12.27 -11.01 4.29
N ASN A 46 -11.55 -10.39 5.21
CA ASN A 46 -12.10 -9.97 6.50
C ASN A 46 -12.69 -8.56 6.44
N ARG A 47 -12.21 -7.73 5.50
CA ARG A 47 -12.66 -6.35 5.29
C ARG A 47 -12.91 -6.13 3.79
N PRO A 48 -13.98 -6.73 3.22
CA PRO A 48 -14.26 -6.63 1.79
C PRO A 48 -14.52 -5.17 1.38
N VAL A 49 -14.12 -4.85 0.15
CA VAL A 49 -14.60 -3.65 -0.55
C VAL A 49 -15.92 -4.03 -1.23
N ASP A 50 -17.02 -3.43 -0.79
CA ASP A 50 -18.35 -3.59 -1.41
C ASP A 50 -18.45 -2.86 -2.76
#